data_AF-A0A347AHA0-F1
#
_entry.id   AF-A0A347AHA0-F1
#
_cell.length_a   1.000
_cell.length_b   1.000
_cell.length_c   1.000
_cell.angle_alpha   90.00
_cell.angle_beta   90.00
_cell.angle_gamma   90.00
#
_symmetry.space_group_name_H-M   'P 1'
#
loop_
_entity.id
_entity.type
_entity.pdbx_description
1 polymer ?
#
loop_
_entity_poly.entity_id
_entity_poly.type
_entity_poly.pdbx_seq_one_letter_code
_entity_poly.pdbx_strand_id
1 'polypeptide(L)'
;MKSENKEFVEKAQKELDTENFEELINLSDMELDTNPNNYDAYFFKGMALFKLEKFNKSIKCFEMAIKINPKNLKSYEMIGMVFNLLNDFKNADKWFSKALKINPNDHQLSFCKGLNLLDLNQYNSAIKY
;
A
#
# COMPACT_ATOMS: atom_id res chain seq x y z
N MET A 1 -6.18 -0.25 23.67
CA MET A 1 -6.38 0.33 22.32
C MET A 1 -5.13 1.00 21.74
N LYS A 2 -4.66 2.18 22.20
CA LYS A 2 -3.45 2.82 21.59
C LYS A 2 -2.13 2.06 21.82
N SER A 3 -2.01 1.37 22.96
CA SER A 3 -0.83 0.54 23.29
C SER A 3 -0.80 -0.77 22.52
N GLU A 4 -1.94 -1.44 22.37
CA GLU A 4 -2.06 -2.73 21.67
C GLU A 4 -1.78 -2.60 20.18
N ASN A 5 -2.33 -1.57 19.51
CA ASN A 5 -2.00 -1.34 18.10
C ASN A 5 -0.51 -1.04 17.90
N LYS A 6 0.12 -0.32 18.84
CA LYS A 6 1.55 -0.03 18.77
C LYS A 6 2.40 -1.30 18.86
N GLU A 7 2.05 -2.21 19.76
CA GLU A 7 2.73 -3.49 19.91
C GLU A 7 2.57 -4.37 18.66
N PHE A 8 1.36 -4.42 18.07
CA PHE A 8 1.12 -5.10 16.81
C PHE A 8 2.02 -4.55 15.69
N VAL A 9 2.04 -3.22 15.50
CA VAL A 9 2.84 -2.57 14.45
C VAL A 9 4.33 -2.86 14.62
N GLU A 10 4.86 -2.86 15.85
CA GLU A 10 6.27 -3.17 16.12
C GLU A 10 6.62 -4.63 15.75
N LYS A 11 5.76 -5.58 16.13
CA LYS A 11 5.91 -7.00 15.76
C LYS A 11 5.80 -7.20 14.25
N ALA A 12 4.79 -6.59 13.64
CA ALA A 12 4.54 -6.67 12.21
C ALA A 12 5.71 -6.11 11.39
N GLN A 13 6.27 -4.98 11.81
CA GLN A 13 7.46 -4.39 11.18
C GLN A 13 8.66 -5.33 11.30
N LYS A 14 8.87 -5.94 12.47
CA LYS A 14 9.96 -6.91 12.67
C LYS A 14 9.84 -8.10 11.72
N GLU A 15 8.66 -8.71 11.61
CA GLU A 15 8.47 -9.85 10.70
C GLU A 15 8.62 -9.45 9.22
N LEU A 16 8.25 -8.21 8.87
CA LEU A 16 8.49 -7.66 7.55
C LEU A 16 10.00 -7.50 7.27
N ASP A 17 10.76 -6.99 8.25
CA ASP A 17 12.20 -6.75 8.13
C ASP A 17 13.00 -8.07 8.08
N THR A 18 12.52 -9.12 8.74
CA THR A 18 13.11 -10.47 8.67
C THR A 18 12.57 -11.33 7.53
N GLU A 19 11.75 -10.75 6.65
CA GLU A 19 11.15 -11.42 5.48
C GLU A 19 10.30 -12.66 5.81
N ASN A 20 9.75 -12.74 7.03
CA ASN A 20 8.86 -13.83 7.45
C ASN A 20 7.41 -13.54 7.01
N PHE A 21 7.16 -13.54 5.71
CA PHE A 21 5.89 -13.06 5.16
C PHE A 21 4.68 -13.94 5.54
N GLU A 22 4.84 -15.26 5.63
CA GLU A 22 3.78 -16.15 6.11
C GLU A 22 3.40 -15.84 7.57
N GLU A 23 4.39 -15.60 8.43
CA GLU A 23 4.15 -15.25 9.83
C GLU A 23 3.52 -13.86 9.95
N LEU A 24 3.95 -12.91 9.12
CA LEU A 24 3.32 -11.59 9.06
C LEU A 24 1.83 -11.66 8.66
N ILE A 25 1.47 -12.58 7.77
CA ILE A 25 0.06 -12.84 7.41
C ILE A 25 -0.70 -13.39 8.61
N ASN A 26 -0.17 -14.42 9.28
CA ASN A 26 -0.80 -15.03 10.45
C ASN A 26 -0.99 -14.00 11.59
N LEU A 27 0.05 -13.22 11.88
CA LEU A 27 0.02 -12.16 12.88
C LEU A 27 -1.06 -11.11 12.55
N SER A 28 -1.14 -10.70 11.28
CA SER A 28 -2.16 -9.76 10.83
C SER A 28 -3.57 -10.35 10.91
N ASP A 29 -3.74 -11.64 10.63
CA ASP A 29 -5.04 -12.31 10.72
C ASP A 29 -5.54 -12.43 12.17
N MET A 30 -4.65 -12.76 13.11
CA MET A 30 -4.99 -12.75 14.55
C MET A 30 -5.39 -11.37 15.05
N GLU A 31 -4.72 -10.31 14.60
CA GLU A 31 -5.11 -8.93 14.92
C GLU A 31 -6.48 -8.59 14.33
N LEU A 32 -6.76 -9.02 13.10
CA LEU A 32 -8.04 -8.77 12.45
C LEU A 32 -9.21 -9.56 13.06
N ASP A 33 -8.95 -10.75 13.62
CA ASP A 33 -9.96 -11.53 14.34
C ASP A 33 -10.42 -10.82 15.63
N THR A 34 -9.51 -10.12 16.31
CA THR A 34 -9.81 -9.38 17.55
C THR A 34 -10.20 -7.93 17.30
N ASN A 35 -9.65 -7.32 16.25
CA ASN A 35 -9.88 -5.93 15.85
C ASN A 35 -10.07 -5.82 14.32
N PRO A 36 -11.28 -6.14 13.81
CA PRO A 36 -11.55 -6.15 12.36
C PRO A 36 -11.42 -4.79 11.68
N ASN A 37 -11.32 -3.69 12.44
CA ASN A 37 -11.13 -2.35 11.92
C ASN A 37 -9.69 -1.85 12.11
N ASN A 38 -8.72 -2.74 12.29
CA ASN A 38 -7.31 -2.36 12.32
C ASN A 38 -6.78 -2.15 10.88
N TYR A 39 -6.63 -0.89 10.47
CA TYR A 39 -6.11 -0.57 9.15
C TYR A 39 -4.61 -0.91 8.99
N ASP A 40 -3.82 -0.89 10.07
CA ASP A 40 -2.40 -1.26 10.05
C ASP A 40 -2.27 -2.77 9.77
N ALA A 41 -3.13 -3.60 10.36
CA ALA A 41 -3.15 -5.04 10.11
C ALA A 41 -3.48 -5.39 8.65
N TYR A 42 -4.48 -4.73 8.07
CA TYR A 42 -4.73 -4.86 6.63
C TYR A 42 -3.54 -4.38 5.78
N PHE A 43 -2.87 -3.29 6.18
CA PHE A 43 -1.71 -2.78 5.45
C PHE A 43 -0.53 -3.77 5.48
N PHE A 44 -0.14 -4.27 6.66
CA PHE A 44 0.96 -5.23 6.80
C PHE A 44 0.65 -6.57 6.12
N LYS A 45 -0.58 -7.09 6.24
CA LYS A 45 -1.01 -8.25 5.46
C LYS A 45 -0.89 -8.02 3.96
N GLY A 46 -1.28 -6.83 3.50
CA GLY A 46 -1.11 -6.41 2.11
C GLY A 46 0.34 -6.41 1.66
N MET A 47 1.26 -5.90 2.49
CA MET A 47 2.70 -5.90 2.22
C MET A 47 3.28 -7.32 2.11
N ALA A 48 2.95 -8.21 3.05
CA ALA A 48 3.38 -9.61 2.97
C ALA A 48 2.86 -10.30 1.70
N LEU A 49 1.57 -10.12 1.38
CA LEU A 49 0.98 -10.67 0.16
C LEU A 49 1.63 -10.10 -1.10
N PHE A 50 2.01 -8.83 -1.10
CA PHE A 50 2.75 -8.21 -2.20
C PHE A 50 4.14 -8.83 -2.37
N LYS A 51 4.87 -9.04 -1.26
CA LYS A 51 6.19 -9.68 -1.27
C LYS A 51 6.15 -11.13 -1.73
N LEU A 52 5.03 -11.81 -1.48
CA LEU A 52 4.74 -13.16 -2.00
C LEU A 52 4.10 -13.16 -3.40
N GLU A 53 4.11 -12.02 -4.11
CA GLU A 53 3.55 -11.84 -5.46
C GLU A 53 2.04 -12.16 -5.60
N LYS A 54 1.30 -12.18 -4.49
CA LYS A 54 -0.16 -12.39 -4.45
C LYS A 54 -0.90 -11.07 -4.69
N PHE A 55 -0.61 -10.42 -5.82
CA PHE A 55 -1.03 -9.04 -6.14
C PHE A 55 -2.53 -8.75 -5.98
N ASN A 56 -3.41 -9.62 -6.47
CA ASN A 56 -4.85 -9.42 -6.33
C ASN A 56 -5.32 -9.45 -4.87
N LYS A 57 -4.65 -10.24 -4.01
CA LYS A 57 -4.97 -10.30 -2.58
C LYS A 57 -4.38 -9.10 -1.84
N SER A 58 -3.17 -8.65 -2.20
CA SER A 58 -2.57 -7.46 -1.59
C SER A 58 -3.38 -6.20 -1.86
N ILE A 59 -3.85 -6.00 -3.10
CA ILE A 59 -4.74 -4.88 -3.46
C ILE A 59 -5.97 -4.85 -2.55
N LYS A 60 -6.66 -5.99 -2.38
CA LYS A 60 -7.86 -6.07 -1.51
C LYS A 60 -7.55 -5.69 -0.06
N CYS A 61 -6.40 -6.09 0.46
CA CYS A 61 -5.96 -5.72 1.79
C CYS A 61 -5.71 -4.20 1.89
N PHE A 62 -5.01 -3.60 0.94
CA PHE A 62 -4.78 -2.15 0.91
C PHE A 62 -6.08 -1.35 0.74
N GLU A 63 -7.03 -1.83 -0.07
CA GLU A 63 -8.35 -1.21 -0.21
C GLU A 63 -9.15 -1.24 1.11
N MET A 64 -9.06 -2.33 1.88
CA MET A 64 -9.65 -2.40 3.22
C MET A 64 -8.98 -1.43 4.19
N ALA A 65 -7.64 -1.32 4.17
CA ALA A 65 -6.92 -0.33 4.97
C ALA A 65 -7.36 1.11 4.64
N ILE A 66 -7.56 1.42 3.36
CA ILE A 66 -8.08 2.72 2.88
C ILE A 66 -9.52 2.95 3.32
N LYS A 67 -10.38 1.92 3.24
CA LYS A 67 -11.78 2.02 3.65
C LYS A 67 -11.90 2.38 5.12
N ILE A 68 -11.03 1.83 5.96
CA ILE A 68 -10.99 2.08 7.41
C ILE A 68 -10.31 3.42 7.71
N ASN A 69 -9.16 3.69 7.09
CA ASN A 69 -8.42 4.93 7.23
C ASN A 69 -8.12 5.55 5.85
N PRO A 70 -9.01 6.43 5.35
CA PRO A 70 -8.85 7.07 4.05
C PRO A 70 -7.60 7.96 3.91
N LYS A 71 -6.93 8.29 5.02
CA LYS A 71 -5.69 9.08 5.05
C LYS A 71 -4.43 8.22 5.02
N ASN A 72 -4.53 6.88 4.98
CA ASN A 72 -3.36 6.00 4.87
C ASN A 72 -2.75 6.09 3.46
N LEU A 73 -1.89 7.08 3.27
CA LEU A 73 -1.24 7.39 2.00
C LEU A 73 -0.46 6.19 1.43
N LYS A 74 0.24 5.44 2.29
CA LYS A 74 1.04 4.27 1.91
C LYS A 74 0.20 3.20 1.22
N SER A 75 -1.06 3.02 1.63
CA SER A 75 -1.95 2.04 0.97
C SER A 75 -2.30 2.44 -0.47
N TYR A 76 -2.51 3.73 -0.74
CA TYR A 76 -2.76 4.21 -2.11
C TYR A 76 -1.52 4.02 -2.99
N GLU A 77 -0.34 4.36 -2.45
CA GLU A 77 0.95 4.17 -3.13
C GLU A 77 1.17 2.71 -3.50
N MET A 78 1.00 1.79 -2.54
CA MET A 78 1.19 0.36 -2.76
C MET A 78 0.26 -0.20 -3.83
N ILE A 79 -1.01 0.21 -3.87
CA ILE A 79 -1.93 -0.21 -4.95
C ILE A 79 -1.43 0.30 -6.31
N GLY A 80 -0.99 1.56 -6.39
CA GLY A 80 -0.40 2.13 -7.60
C GLY A 80 0.82 1.33 -8.08
N MET A 81 1.72 1.00 -7.16
CA MET A 81 2.89 0.16 -7.45
C MET A 81 2.51 -1.25 -7.92
N VAL A 82 1.49 -1.88 -7.32
CA VAL A 82 1.02 -3.19 -7.76
C VAL A 82 0.49 -3.12 -9.20
N PHE A 83 -0.29 -2.10 -9.54
CA PHE A 83 -0.78 -1.93 -10.92
C PHE A 83 0.36 -1.66 -11.92
N ASN A 84 1.41 -0.92 -11.52
CA ASN A 84 2.62 -0.77 -12.33
C ASN A 84 3.28 -2.11 -12.64
N LEU A 85 3.46 -2.97 -11.62
CA LEU A 85 4.05 -4.31 -11.83
C LEU A 85 3.20 -5.18 -12.76
N LEU A 86 1.89 -4.97 -12.77
CA LEU A 86 0.95 -5.64 -13.67
C LEU A 86 0.87 -4.97 -15.06
N ASN A 87 1.70 -3.95 -15.35
CA ASN A 87 1.67 -3.12 -16.54
C ASN A 87 0.32 -2.43 -16.82
N ASP A 88 -0.53 -2.28 -15.81
CA ASP A 88 -1.77 -1.53 -15.89
C ASP A 88 -1.55 -0.09 -15.41
N PHE A 89 -0.73 0.62 -16.19
CA PHE A 89 -0.30 1.98 -15.91
C PHE A 89 -1.48 2.97 -15.82
N LYS A 90 -2.61 2.65 -16.46
CA LYS A 90 -3.84 3.46 -16.38
C LYS A 90 -4.47 3.38 -15.00
N ASN A 91 -4.56 2.19 -14.41
CA ASN A 91 -5.07 2.06 -13.04
C ASN A 91 -4.04 2.55 -12.02
N ALA A 92 -2.74 2.33 -12.25
CA ALA A 92 -1.70 2.91 -11.41
C ALA A 92 -1.81 4.45 -11.35
N ASP A 93 -1.98 5.13 -12.50
CA ASP A 93 -2.14 6.59 -12.57
C ASP A 93 -3.31 7.08 -11.71
N LYS A 94 -4.45 6.37 -11.75
CA LYS A 94 -5.62 6.72 -10.94
C LYS A 94 -5.30 6.66 -9.44
N TRP A 95 -4.56 5.65 -9.01
CA TRP A 95 -4.20 5.47 -7.60
C TRP A 95 -3.15 6.48 -7.13
N PHE A 96 -2.10 6.75 -7.92
CA PHE A 96 -1.16 7.82 -7.61
C PHE A 96 -1.82 9.20 -7.59
N SER A 97 -2.77 9.46 -8.49
CA SER A 97 -3.55 10.70 -8.47
C SER A 97 -4.41 10.85 -7.21
N LYS A 98 -5.00 9.76 -6.71
CA LYS A 98 -5.72 9.76 -5.43
C LYS A 98 -4.76 10.03 -4.26
N ALA A 99 -3.58 9.42 -4.25
CA ALA A 99 -2.56 9.64 -3.24
C ALA A 99 -2.11 11.11 -3.19
N LEU A 100 -1.79 11.70 -4.35
CA LEU A 100 -1.39 13.11 -4.44
C LEU A 100 -2.52 14.09 -4.09
N LYS A 101 -3.79 13.72 -4.20
CA LYS A 101 -4.90 14.54 -3.67
C LYS A 101 -4.88 14.61 -2.13
N ILE A 102 -4.38 13.56 -1.47
CA ILE A 102 -4.27 13.51 -0.01
C ILE A 102 -3.02 14.26 0.44
N ASN A 103 -1.88 14.06 -0.24
CA ASN A 103 -0.65 14.79 0.01
C ASN A 103 -0.05 15.33 -1.30
N PRO A 104 -0.39 16.56 -1.71
CA PRO A 104 0.07 17.14 -2.98
C PRO A 104 1.58 17.41 -3.05
N ASN A 105 2.24 17.54 -1.90
CA ASN A 105 3.66 17.88 -1.81
C ASN A 105 4.55 16.65 -1.58
N ASP A 106 4.01 15.45 -1.79
CA ASP A 106 4.76 14.21 -1.64
C ASP A 106 5.68 13.99 -2.86
N HIS A 107 6.98 14.21 -2.65
CA HIS A 107 7.98 14.08 -3.71
C HIS A 107 8.12 12.63 -4.20
N GLN A 108 7.97 11.64 -3.31
CA GLN A 108 8.07 10.24 -3.68
C GLN A 108 6.88 9.82 -4.56
N LEU A 109 5.66 10.23 -4.21
CA LEU A 109 4.48 9.99 -5.04
C LEU A 109 4.55 10.71 -6.38
N SER A 110 5.08 11.94 -6.39
CA SER A 110 5.27 12.71 -7.63
C SER A 110 6.23 11.98 -8.55
N PHE A 111 7.37 11.52 -8.02
CA PHE A 111 8.33 10.69 -8.76
C PHE A 111 7.71 9.39 -9.29
N CYS A 112 6.98 8.64 -8.45
CA CYS A 112 6.30 7.40 -8.88
C CYS A 112 5.27 7.66 -10.00
N LYS A 113 4.51 8.75 -9.90
CA LYS A 113 3.57 9.16 -10.95
C LYS A 113 4.28 9.59 -12.22
N GLY A 114 5.38 10.33 -12.12
CA GLY A 114 6.24 10.72 -13.25
C GLY A 114 6.73 9.51 -14.02
N LEU A 115 7.28 8.50 -13.32
CA LEU A 115 7.70 7.24 -13.93
C LEU A 115 6.54 6.51 -14.63
N ASN A 116 5.40 6.37 -13.97
CA ASN A 116 4.20 5.75 -14.57
C ASN A 116 3.72 6.50 -15.83
N LEU A 117 3.84 7.83 -15.86
CA LEU A 117 3.50 8.63 -17.04
C LEU A 117 4.48 8.43 -18.20
N LEU A 118 5.75 8.15 -17.92
CA LEU A 118 6.72 7.75 -18.94
C LEU A 118 6.33 6.40 -19.55
N ASP A 119 5.92 5.42 -18.73
CA ASP A 119 5.44 4.11 -19.20
C ASP A 119 4.16 4.22 -20.05
N LEU A 120 3.34 5.24 -19.79
CA LEU A 120 2.18 5.60 -20.63
C LEU A 120 2.53 6.42 -21.89
N ASN A 121 3.81 6.72 -22.14
CA ASN A 121 4.29 7.63 -23.18
C ASN A 121 3.70 9.05 -23.09
N GLN A 122 3.33 9.50 -21.88
CA GLN A 122 2.78 10.83 -21.61
C GLN A 122 3.88 11.81 -21.15
N TYR A 123 4.89 12.01 -22.00
CA TYR A 123 6.11 12.77 -21.65
C TYR A 123 5.82 14.20 -21.17
N ASN A 124 4.88 14.92 -21.81
CA ASN A 124 4.51 16.29 -21.43
C ASN A 124 3.87 16.38 -20.04
N SER A 125 3.19 15.31 -19.62
CA SER A 125 2.64 15.20 -18.27
C SER A 125 3.73 14.80 -17.28
N ALA A 126 4.62 13.90 -17.66
CA ALA A 126 5.71 13.40 -16.83
C ALA A 126 6.66 14.52 -16.37
N ILE A 127 7.03 15.47 -17.25
CA ILE A 127 7.95 16.59 -16.91
C ILE A 127 7.40 17.50 -15.78
N LYS A 128 6.09 17.44 -15.50
CA LYS A 128 5.46 18.24 -14.44
C LYS A 128 5.59 17.60 -13.04
N TYR A 129 6.08 16.37 -12.98
CA TYR A 129 6.21 15.56 -11.77
C TYR A 129 7.66 15.15 -11.55
#